data_AF-A0AAU7V8P1-F1
#
_entry.id   AF-A0AAU7V8P1-F1
#
_cell.length_a   1.000
_cell.length_b   1.000
_cell.length_c   1.000
_cell.angle_alpha   90.00
_cell.angle_beta   90.00
_cell.angle_gamma   90.00
#
_symmetry.space_group_name_H-M   'P 1'
#
loop_
_entity.id
_entity.type
_entity.pdbx_description
1 polymer ?
#
loop_
_entity_poly.entity_id
_entity_poly.type
_entity_poly.pdbx_seq_one_letter_code
_entity_poly.pdbx_strand_id
1 'polypeptide(L)'
;MSGEGSIEIDVGSADALLKKWQATNQPSALTGSAMSGDNKRSLSYPMSTAAWFSIVTGVQHFDALLGSLRAGTLDVMPSLSVSRGALLGAGQAIWLLSPWNRTERLDRLASQRREDMRAHKKFADLNANSRMVSAAGASEQVLASTKVYKKKQADRAKEADNAGRHRSFTSREIIECAAKYTTGEVRPEEHLLGSAILTL
;
A
#
# COMPACT_ATOMS: atom_id res chain seq x y z
N MET A 1 18.23 33.58 16.32
CA MET A 1 18.32 33.25 14.89
C MET A 1 18.52 31.75 14.80
N SER A 2 17.43 31.01 14.66
CA SER A 2 17.41 29.55 14.53
C SER A 2 17.83 29.18 13.11
N GLY A 3 18.90 28.39 12.98
CA GLY A 3 19.32 27.84 11.69
C GLY A 3 18.27 26.85 11.19
N GLU A 4 17.55 27.24 10.14
CA GLU A 4 16.76 26.31 9.35
C GLU A 4 17.72 25.33 8.69
N GLY A 5 17.77 24.09 9.21
CA GLY A 5 18.47 23.00 8.54
C GLY A 5 17.76 22.72 7.22
N SER A 6 18.32 23.21 6.12
CA SER A 6 17.89 22.82 4.78
C SER A 6 18.11 21.32 4.64
N ILE A 7 17.02 20.56 4.58
CA ILE A 7 17.08 19.15 4.18
C ILE A 7 17.37 19.14 2.68
N GLU A 8 18.64 19.00 2.33
CA GLU A 8 19.06 18.85 0.94
C GLU A 8 18.70 17.42 0.50
N ILE A 9 17.65 17.31 -0.33
CA ILE A 9 17.29 16.03 -0.93
C ILE A 9 18.15 15.85 -2.18
N ASP A 10 19.14 14.96 -2.11
CA ASP A 10 19.88 14.53 -3.29
C ASP A 10 18.95 13.67 -4.17
N VAL A 11 18.37 14.32 -5.18
CA VAL A 11 17.51 13.70 -6.19
C VAL A 11 18.24 12.58 -6.93
N GLY A 12 19.56 12.70 -7.15
CA GLY A 12 20.36 11.68 -7.84
C GLY A 12 20.48 10.38 -7.03
N SER A 13 20.69 10.50 -5.72
CA SER A 13 20.68 9.34 -4.81
C SER A 13 19.30 8.70 -4.69
N ALA A 14 18.24 9.52 -4.59
CA ALA A 14 16.86 9.03 -4.57
C ALA A 14 16.50 8.23 -5.83
N ASP A 15 16.98 8.67 -7.00
CA ASP A 15 16.77 8.00 -8.30
C ASP A 15 17.46 6.64 -8.37
N ALA A 16 18.70 6.56 -7.88
CA ALA A 16 19.44 5.31 -7.84
C ALA A 16 18.75 4.27 -6.94
N LEU A 17 18.28 4.70 -5.76
CA LEU A 17 17.53 3.87 -4.83
C LEU A 17 16.20 3.41 -5.43
N LEU A 18 15.47 4.31 -6.08
CA LEU A 18 14.22 4.00 -6.75
C LEU A 18 14.40 2.95 -7.84
N LYS A 19 15.38 3.13 -8.73
CA LYS A 19 15.67 2.16 -9.80
C LYS A 19 16.08 0.80 -9.24
N LYS A 20 16.93 0.78 -8.20
CA LYS A 20 17.30 -0.46 -7.51
C LYS A 20 16.05 -1.16 -6.98
N TRP A 21 15.15 -0.43 -6.33
CA TRP A 21 13.92 -0.99 -5.77
C TRP A 21 12.96 -1.49 -6.86
N GLN A 22 12.79 -0.75 -7.96
CA GLN A 22 11.91 -1.13 -9.08
C GLN A 22 12.38 -2.42 -9.77
N ALA A 23 13.68 -2.73 -9.70
CA ALA A 23 14.23 -4.00 -10.19
C ALA A 23 14.00 -5.18 -9.22
N THR A 24 13.53 -4.92 -7.99
CA THR A 24 13.29 -5.94 -6.98
C THR A 24 11.96 -6.63 -7.21
N ASN A 25 11.99 -7.96 -7.29
CA ASN A 25 10.77 -8.78 -7.30
C ASN A 25 10.19 -8.91 -5.90
N GLN A 26 8.90 -9.20 -5.79
CA GLN A 26 8.28 -9.49 -4.51
C GLN A 26 9.06 -10.60 -3.78
N PRO A 27 9.60 -10.33 -2.57
CA PRO A 27 10.32 -11.34 -1.82
C PRO A 27 9.35 -12.42 -1.33
N SER A 28 9.78 -13.67 -1.43
CA SER A 28 9.05 -14.79 -0.84
C SER A 28 9.16 -14.73 0.68
N ALA A 29 8.09 -15.08 1.39
CA ALA A 29 8.17 -15.20 2.85
C ALA A 29 9.12 -16.34 3.23
N LEU A 30 10.10 -16.05 4.09
CA LEU A 30 11.04 -17.04 4.62
C LEU A 30 10.27 -18.20 5.25
N THR A 31 10.63 -19.44 4.90
CA THR A 31 9.99 -20.64 5.44
C THR A 31 10.15 -20.67 6.96
N GLY A 32 9.04 -20.92 7.68
CA GLY A 32 9.03 -20.94 9.15
C GLY A 32 8.88 -19.56 9.80
N SER A 33 8.96 -18.47 9.03
CA SER A 33 8.70 -17.12 9.55
C SER A 33 7.24 -16.93 9.95
N ALA A 34 6.98 -15.96 10.83
CA ALA A 34 5.62 -15.56 11.18
C ALA A 34 4.79 -15.16 9.95
N MET A 35 5.39 -14.44 9.00
CA MET A 35 4.76 -14.05 7.73
C MET A 35 4.38 -15.27 6.87
N SER A 36 5.21 -16.32 6.85
CA SER A 36 4.86 -17.57 6.14
C SER A 36 3.63 -18.26 6.77
N GLY A 37 3.48 -18.18 8.09
CA GLY A 37 2.29 -18.67 8.79
C GLY A 37 1.05 -17.83 8.49
N ASP A 38 1.20 -16.52 8.38
CA ASP A 38 0.09 -15.60 8.08
C ASP A 38 -0.38 -15.76 6.63
N ASN A 39 0.55 -15.96 5.69
CA ASN A 39 0.25 -16.25 4.29
C ASN A 39 -0.62 -17.50 4.12
N LYS A 40 -0.37 -18.57 4.90
CA LYS A 40 -1.17 -19.81 4.85
C LYS A 40 -2.62 -19.60 5.28
N ARG A 41 -2.91 -18.55 6.07
CA ARG A 41 -4.27 -18.25 6.54
C ARG A 41 -5.09 -17.41 5.57
N SER A 42 -4.45 -16.72 4.63
CA SER A 42 -5.11 -15.88 3.62
C SER A 42 -4.58 -16.24 2.22
N LEU A 43 -5.00 -17.38 1.69
CA LEU A 43 -4.48 -17.91 0.42
C LEU A 43 -4.81 -17.02 -0.79
N SER A 44 -5.98 -16.38 -0.80
CA SER A 44 -6.42 -15.53 -1.92
C SER A 44 -5.80 -14.14 -1.92
N TYR A 45 -5.27 -13.69 -0.78
CA TYR A 45 -4.54 -12.42 -0.64
C TYR A 45 -3.55 -12.51 0.53
N PRO A 46 -2.35 -13.07 0.29
CA PRO A 46 -1.36 -13.32 1.34
C PRO A 46 -0.86 -12.02 1.97
N MET A 47 -0.45 -12.10 3.25
CA MET A 47 0.12 -10.96 3.99
C MET A 47 1.33 -10.35 3.28
N SER A 48 2.23 -11.19 2.77
CA SER A 48 3.41 -10.73 2.03
C SER A 48 3.03 -9.95 0.76
N THR A 49 1.95 -10.36 0.10
CA THR A 49 1.44 -9.69 -1.11
C THR A 49 0.81 -8.35 -0.76
N ALA A 50 0.01 -8.28 0.30
CA ALA A 50 -0.56 -7.02 0.76
C ALA A 50 0.52 -6.00 1.17
N ALA A 51 1.52 -6.43 1.94
CA ALA A 51 2.64 -5.59 2.34
C ALA A 51 3.44 -5.13 1.11
N TRP A 52 3.76 -6.05 0.19
CA TRP A 52 4.48 -5.70 -1.04
C TRP A 52 3.75 -4.66 -1.89
N PHE A 53 2.46 -4.87 -2.17
CA PHE A 53 1.67 -3.90 -2.93
C PHE A 53 1.57 -2.54 -2.26
N SER A 54 1.56 -2.50 -0.92
CA SER A 54 1.59 -1.24 -0.18
C SER A 54 2.90 -0.47 -0.43
N ILE A 55 4.04 -1.17 -0.40
CA ILE A 55 5.35 -0.58 -0.73
C ILE A 55 5.39 -0.12 -2.19
N VAL A 56 4.95 -0.96 -3.14
CA VAL A 56 4.86 -0.61 -4.57
C VAL A 56 4.07 0.67 -4.77
N THR A 57 2.91 0.78 -4.11
CA THR A 57 2.06 1.96 -4.20
C THR A 57 2.78 3.20 -3.66
N GLY A 58 3.45 3.06 -2.51
CA GLY A 58 4.24 4.14 -1.93
C GLY A 58 5.35 4.62 -2.87
N VAL A 59 6.08 3.68 -3.48
CA VAL A 59 7.16 3.96 -4.42
C VAL A 59 6.65 4.59 -5.72
N GLN A 60 5.53 4.15 -6.27
CA GLN A 60 4.94 4.74 -7.47
C GLN A 60 4.52 6.20 -7.25
N HIS A 61 3.95 6.52 -6.08
CA HIS A 61 3.67 7.91 -5.72
C HIS A 61 4.96 8.72 -5.54
N PHE A 62 5.98 8.15 -4.91
CA PHE A 62 7.27 8.82 -4.75
C PHE A 62 7.95 9.09 -6.11
N ASP A 63 7.93 8.15 -7.04
CA ASP A 63 8.43 8.33 -8.41
C ASP A 63 7.67 9.43 -9.16
N ALA A 64 6.34 9.47 -9.02
CA ALA A 64 5.54 10.55 -9.60
C ALA A 64 5.96 11.94 -9.04
N LEU A 65 6.21 12.04 -7.74
CA LEU A 65 6.72 13.26 -7.12
C LEU A 65 8.11 13.64 -7.63
N LEU A 66 9.03 12.69 -7.72
CA LEU A 66 10.35 12.89 -8.30
C LEU A 66 10.26 13.33 -9.76
N GLY A 67 9.34 12.75 -10.54
CA GLY A 67 9.06 13.17 -11.91
C GLY A 67 8.67 14.65 -11.99
N SER A 68 7.75 15.11 -11.14
CA SER A 68 7.36 16.52 -11.06
C SER A 68 8.50 17.43 -10.61
N LEU A 69 9.33 17.00 -9.66
CA LEU A 69 10.53 17.72 -9.23
C LEU A 69 11.52 17.89 -10.40
N ARG A 70 11.84 16.81 -11.11
CA ARG A 70 12.74 16.82 -12.27
C ARG A 70 12.23 17.74 -13.39
N ALA A 71 10.92 17.78 -13.61
CA ALA A 71 10.30 18.61 -14.62
C ALA A 71 10.20 20.10 -14.22
N GLY A 72 10.51 20.45 -12.96
CA GLY A 72 10.31 21.81 -12.45
C GLY A 72 8.83 22.21 -12.34
N THR A 73 7.91 21.23 -12.33
CA THR A 73 6.45 21.45 -12.34
C THR A 73 5.84 21.14 -10.97
N LEU A 74 6.51 21.54 -9.89
CA LEU A 74 6.11 21.18 -8.54
C LEU A 74 4.95 22.08 -8.07
N ASP A 75 3.73 21.73 -8.46
CA ASP A 75 2.54 22.41 -7.94
C ASP A 75 2.28 21.96 -6.49
N VAL A 76 2.06 22.91 -5.58
CA VAL A 76 1.96 22.65 -4.13
C VAL A 76 0.87 21.62 -3.81
N MET A 77 -0.34 21.81 -4.34
CA MET A 77 -1.49 20.97 -3.97
C MET A 77 -1.42 19.53 -4.53
N PRO A 78 -1.07 19.32 -5.81
CA PRO A 78 -0.78 17.99 -6.34
C PRO A 78 0.36 17.30 -5.60
N SER A 79 1.45 18.03 -5.32
CA SER A 79 2.63 17.47 -4.66
C SER A 79 2.35 17.00 -3.24
N LEU A 80 1.54 17.74 -2.47
CA LEU A 80 1.07 17.31 -1.15
C LEU A 80 0.26 16.01 -1.22
N SER A 81 -0.63 15.90 -2.21
CA SER A 81 -1.49 14.73 -2.38
C SER A 81 -0.68 13.48 -2.74
N VAL A 82 0.27 13.64 -3.67
CA VAL A 82 1.17 12.56 -4.10
C VAL A 82 2.12 12.16 -2.96
N SER A 83 2.71 13.13 -2.26
CA SER A 83 3.58 12.86 -1.09
C SER A 83 2.82 12.09 0.00
N ARG A 84 1.57 12.47 0.27
CA ARG A 84 0.71 11.74 1.20
C ARG A 84 0.45 10.31 0.73
N GLY A 85 0.22 10.11 -0.56
CA GLY A 85 0.08 8.78 -1.16
C GLY A 85 1.32 7.92 -0.95
N ALA A 86 2.51 8.50 -1.14
CA ALA A 86 3.79 7.83 -0.90
C ALA A 86 3.93 7.38 0.56
N LEU A 87 3.69 8.29 1.51
CA LEU A 87 3.74 8.01 2.94
C LEU A 87 2.70 6.97 3.36
N LEU A 88 1.50 7.03 2.81
CA LEU A 88 0.44 6.05 3.12
C LEU A 88 0.80 4.66 2.61
N GLY A 89 1.28 4.52 1.38
CA GLY A 89 1.69 3.22 0.84
C GLY A 89 2.80 2.58 1.67
N ALA A 90 3.87 3.33 1.95
CA ALA A 90 4.98 2.86 2.76
C ALA A 90 4.55 2.55 4.20
N GLY A 91 3.81 3.47 4.83
CA GLY A 91 3.33 3.31 6.19
C GLY A 91 2.34 2.15 6.35
N GLN A 92 1.54 1.85 5.33
CA GLN A 92 0.60 0.74 5.37
C GLN A 92 1.31 -0.62 5.39
N ALA A 93 2.43 -0.77 4.69
CA ALA A 93 3.25 -1.98 4.80
C ALA A 93 3.74 -2.17 6.25
N ILE A 94 4.23 -1.10 6.87
CA ILE A 94 4.64 -1.11 8.28
C ILE A 94 3.44 -1.45 9.16
N TRP A 95 2.30 -0.79 8.99
CA TRP A 95 1.08 -1.04 9.77
C TRP A 95 0.60 -2.48 9.69
N LEU A 96 0.70 -3.15 8.54
CA LEU A 96 0.33 -4.56 8.40
C LEU A 96 1.30 -5.50 9.12
N LEU A 97 2.60 -5.27 8.99
CA LEU A 97 3.65 -6.16 9.49
C LEU A 97 4.05 -5.89 10.95
N SER A 98 3.73 -4.69 11.41
CA SER A 98 4.02 -4.15 12.72
C SER A 98 3.61 -5.10 13.84
N PRO A 99 2.33 -5.45 14.06
CA PRO A 99 1.92 -6.14 15.28
C PRO A 99 2.62 -7.47 15.50
N TRP A 100 3.05 -7.75 16.72
CA TRP A 100 3.55 -9.09 17.08
C TRP A 100 2.44 -10.13 17.19
N ASN A 101 1.26 -9.69 17.61
CA ASN A 101 0.09 -10.55 17.67
C ASN A 101 -0.38 -10.91 16.25
N ARG A 102 -0.35 -12.21 15.94
CA ARG A 102 -0.82 -12.75 14.66
C ARG A 102 -2.28 -12.40 14.38
N THR A 103 -3.15 -12.50 15.37
CA THR A 103 -4.58 -12.18 15.22
C THR A 103 -4.75 -10.74 14.80
N GLU A 104 -4.00 -9.82 15.41
CA GLU A 104 -4.04 -8.40 15.04
C GLU A 104 -3.54 -8.16 13.61
N ARG A 105 -2.45 -8.79 13.19
CA ARG A 105 -1.98 -8.69 11.79
C ARG A 105 -3.03 -9.17 10.79
N LEU A 106 -3.66 -10.31 11.07
CA LEU A 106 -4.70 -10.86 10.20
C LEU A 106 -5.96 -9.97 10.18
N ASP A 107 -6.29 -9.34 11.30
CA ASP A 107 -7.41 -8.39 11.35
C ASP A 107 -7.10 -7.09 10.58
N ARG A 108 -5.87 -6.56 10.69
CA ARG A 108 -5.40 -5.42 9.88
C ARG A 108 -5.43 -5.76 8.39
N LEU A 109 -4.98 -6.96 8.00
CA LEU A 109 -5.07 -7.45 6.61
C LEU A 109 -6.52 -7.53 6.11
N ALA A 110 -7.43 -8.08 6.91
CA ALA A 110 -8.84 -8.17 6.55
C ALA A 110 -9.47 -6.77 6.37
N SER A 111 -9.13 -5.83 7.26
CA SER A 111 -9.57 -4.45 7.15
C SER A 111 -9.01 -3.74 5.92
N GLN A 112 -7.72 -3.87 5.63
CA GLN A 112 -7.10 -3.32 4.41
C GLN A 112 -7.84 -3.82 3.16
N ARG A 113 -8.01 -5.13 3.08
CA ARG A 113 -8.64 -5.76 1.92
C ARG A 113 -10.07 -5.25 1.71
N ARG A 114 -10.83 -5.02 2.78
CA ARG A 114 -12.17 -4.42 2.69
C ARG A 114 -12.13 -3.02 2.12
N GLU A 115 -11.19 -2.19 2.58
CA GLU A 115 -11.07 -0.82 2.10
C GLU A 115 -10.65 -0.80 0.61
N ASP A 116 -9.68 -1.63 0.22
CA ASP A 116 -9.29 -1.79 -1.19
C ASP A 116 -10.49 -2.19 -2.06
N MET A 117 -11.33 -3.11 -1.58
CA MET A 117 -12.53 -3.54 -2.31
C MET A 117 -13.60 -2.44 -2.37
N ARG A 118 -13.79 -1.66 -1.29
CA ARG A 118 -14.70 -0.51 -1.28
C ARG A 118 -14.23 0.55 -2.27
N ALA A 119 -12.95 0.88 -2.25
CA ALA A 119 -12.33 1.83 -3.17
C ALA A 119 -12.46 1.36 -4.63
N HIS A 120 -12.16 0.09 -4.91
CA HIS A 120 -12.31 -0.48 -6.25
C HIS A 120 -13.77 -0.52 -6.72
N LYS A 121 -14.72 -0.83 -5.84
CA LYS A 121 -16.14 -0.78 -6.16
C LYS A 121 -16.55 0.66 -6.51
N LYS A 122 -16.19 1.63 -5.68
CA LYS A 122 -16.48 3.05 -5.93
C LYS A 122 -15.87 3.51 -7.26
N PHE A 123 -14.62 3.15 -7.54
CA PHE A 123 -13.98 3.46 -8.83
C PHE A 123 -14.69 2.80 -10.00
N ALA A 124 -15.10 1.54 -9.87
CA ALA A 124 -15.84 0.83 -10.90
C ALA A 124 -17.24 1.41 -11.15
N ASP A 125 -17.90 1.91 -10.11
CA ASP A 125 -19.21 2.57 -10.19
C ASP A 125 -19.07 3.95 -10.86
N LEU A 126 -18.06 4.74 -10.47
CA LEU A 126 -17.72 6.00 -11.13
C LEU A 126 -17.39 5.80 -12.61
N ASN A 127 -16.60 4.78 -12.94
CA ASN A 127 -16.28 4.45 -14.33
C ASN A 127 -17.47 3.92 -15.12
N ALA A 128 -18.38 3.17 -14.51
CA ALA A 128 -19.61 2.72 -15.17
C ALA A 128 -20.51 3.93 -15.49
N ASN A 129 -20.64 4.85 -14.55
CA ASN A 129 -21.41 6.09 -14.73
C ASN A 129 -20.74 7.04 -15.73
N SER A 130 -19.41 7.10 -15.75
CA SER A 130 -18.64 7.88 -16.73
C SER A 130 -18.69 7.26 -18.14
N ARG A 131 -18.72 5.92 -18.28
CA ARG A 131 -18.90 5.25 -19.57
C ARG A 131 -20.30 5.38 -20.15
N MET A 132 -21.33 5.65 -19.34
CA MET A 132 -22.63 6.09 -19.89
C MET A 132 -22.56 7.47 -20.54
N VAL A 133 -21.57 8.30 -20.20
CA VAL A 133 -21.29 9.59 -20.85
C VAL A 133 -20.41 9.43 -22.11
N SER A 134 -19.67 8.31 -22.25
CA SER A 134 -18.73 8.08 -23.36
C SER A 134 -19.05 6.84 -24.22
N ALA A 135 -20.30 6.36 -24.22
CA ALA A 135 -20.74 5.13 -24.89
C ALA A 135 -20.81 5.24 -26.44
N ALA A 136 -19.75 5.75 -27.07
CA ALA A 136 -19.56 5.71 -28.52
C ALA A 136 -18.28 4.96 -28.96
N GLY A 137 -17.47 4.37 -28.06
CA GLY A 137 -16.20 3.75 -28.53
C GLY A 137 -15.35 2.87 -27.61
N ALA A 138 -15.88 2.23 -26.55
CA ALA A 138 -15.05 1.35 -25.71
C ALA A 138 -14.96 -0.08 -26.28
N SER A 139 -13.74 -0.61 -26.46
CA SER A 139 -13.51 -1.95 -27.02
C SER A 139 -13.97 -3.09 -26.10
N GLU A 140 -14.41 -4.19 -26.71
CA GLU A 140 -15.00 -5.37 -26.06
C GLU A 140 -14.07 -6.02 -25.02
N GLN A 141 -12.76 -5.91 -25.22
CA GLN A 141 -11.72 -6.44 -24.32
C GLN A 141 -11.65 -5.70 -22.98
N VAL A 142 -11.96 -4.39 -22.97
CA VAL A 142 -12.04 -3.57 -21.75
C VAL A 142 -13.31 -3.92 -20.96
N LEU A 143 -14.40 -4.24 -21.64
CA LEU A 143 -15.66 -4.68 -21.01
C LEU A 143 -15.51 -6.07 -20.38
N ALA A 144 -14.82 -6.99 -21.05
CA ALA A 144 -14.55 -8.34 -20.54
C ALA A 144 -13.65 -8.32 -19.30
N SER A 145 -12.55 -7.56 -19.32
CA SER A 145 -11.66 -7.41 -18.17
C SER A 145 -12.36 -6.75 -16.96
N THR A 146 -13.23 -5.76 -17.21
CA THR A 146 -14.03 -5.13 -16.15
C THR A 146 -15.01 -6.12 -15.49
N LYS A 147 -15.65 -7.02 -16.25
CA LYS A 147 -16.58 -8.03 -15.70
C LYS A 147 -15.88 -9.08 -14.85
N VAL A 148 -14.75 -9.62 -15.32
CA VAL A 148 -13.95 -10.61 -14.56
C VAL A 148 -13.40 -9.98 -13.28
N TYR A 149 -12.95 -8.73 -13.36
CA TYR A 149 -12.50 -7.97 -12.20
C TYR A 149 -13.63 -7.75 -11.18
N LYS A 150 -14.82 -7.32 -11.62
CA LYS A 150 -15.99 -7.12 -10.75
C LYS A 150 -16.41 -8.40 -10.02
N LYS A 151 -16.42 -9.56 -10.70
CA LYS A 151 -16.80 -10.84 -10.09
C LYS A 151 -15.80 -11.28 -9.02
N LYS A 152 -14.49 -11.25 -9.33
CA LYS A 152 -13.44 -11.58 -8.35
C LYS A 152 -13.48 -10.65 -7.14
N GLN A 153 -13.75 -9.36 -7.30
CA GLN A 153 -13.82 -8.43 -6.18
C GLN A 153 -15.08 -8.64 -5.31
N ALA A 154 -16.22 -9.00 -5.92
CA ALA A 154 -17.45 -9.32 -5.17
C ALA A 154 -17.32 -10.58 -4.31
N ASP A 155 -16.68 -11.63 -4.83
CA ASP A 155 -16.42 -12.87 -4.09
C ASP A 155 -15.47 -12.59 -2.90
N ARG A 156 -14.46 -11.75 -3.12
CA ARG A 156 -13.51 -11.33 -2.08
C ARG A 156 -14.16 -10.46 -1.00
N ALA A 157 -15.18 -9.66 -1.35
CA ALA A 157 -15.92 -8.81 -0.42
C ALA A 157 -16.78 -9.64 0.53
N LYS A 158 -17.44 -10.68 0.01
CA LYS A 158 -18.17 -11.65 0.84
C LYS A 158 -17.28 -12.40 1.82
N GLU A 159 -16.08 -12.81 1.40
CA GLU A 159 -15.11 -13.46 2.31
C GLU A 159 -14.72 -12.56 3.49
N ALA A 160 -14.61 -11.25 3.27
CA ALA A 160 -14.18 -10.31 4.30
C ALA A 160 -15.30 -9.84 5.23
N ASP A 161 -16.56 -9.81 4.77
CA ASP A 161 -17.73 -9.56 5.63
C ASP A 161 -18.05 -10.77 6.52
N ASN A 162 -17.89 -12.00 6.01
CA ASN A 162 -18.14 -13.22 6.77
C ASN A 162 -17.20 -13.41 8.00
N ALA A 163 -16.10 -12.66 8.08
CA ALA A 163 -15.13 -12.75 9.17
C ALA A 163 -15.53 -11.96 10.44
N GLY A 164 -16.65 -11.22 10.45
CA GLY A 164 -17.31 -10.67 11.64
C GLY A 164 -16.54 -9.63 12.49
N ARG A 165 -15.27 -9.36 12.20
CA ARG A 165 -14.44 -8.37 12.92
C ARG A 165 -14.41 -7.07 12.14
N HIS A 166 -15.25 -6.10 12.51
CA HIS A 166 -15.32 -4.79 11.85
C HIS A 166 -14.46 -3.76 12.58
N ARG A 167 -13.30 -3.44 12.01
CA ARG A 167 -12.52 -2.25 12.39
C ARG A 167 -12.09 -1.51 11.14
N SER A 168 -12.64 -0.34 10.86
CA SER A 168 -12.05 0.60 9.89
C SER A 168 -10.76 1.16 10.46
N PHE A 169 -9.79 1.46 9.60
CA PHE A 169 -8.58 2.17 9.98
C PHE A 169 -8.54 3.54 9.28
N THR A 170 -7.78 4.46 9.84
CA THR A 170 -7.59 5.81 9.29
C THR A 170 -6.18 5.98 8.73
N SER A 171 -6.02 6.88 7.75
CA SER A 171 -4.70 7.33 7.28
C SER A 171 -3.79 7.79 8.43
N ARG A 172 -4.38 8.40 9.46
CA ARG A 172 -3.67 8.86 10.64
C ARG A 172 -3.09 7.69 11.44
N GLU A 173 -3.87 6.67 11.72
CA GLU A 173 -3.39 5.47 12.43
C GLU A 173 -2.24 4.79 11.69
N ILE A 174 -2.30 4.72 10.35
CA ILE A 174 -1.20 4.19 9.54
C ILE A 174 0.07 5.02 9.70
N ILE A 175 -0.04 6.35 9.54
CA ILE A 175 1.12 7.26 9.60
C ILE A 175 1.71 7.30 11.01
N GLU A 176 0.88 7.37 12.04
CA GLU A 176 1.35 7.34 13.44
C GLU A 176 2.03 6.01 13.77
N CYS A 177 1.48 4.89 13.28
CA CYS A 177 2.13 3.59 13.43
C CYS A 177 3.51 3.61 12.76
N ALA A 178 3.60 4.05 11.51
CA ALA A 178 4.86 4.12 10.77
C ALA A 178 5.89 5.02 11.46
N ALA A 179 5.48 6.21 11.90
CA ALA A 179 6.33 7.17 12.59
C ALA A 179 6.99 6.54 13.82
N LYS A 180 6.20 5.88 14.67
CA LYS A 180 6.67 5.19 15.89
C LYS A 180 7.73 4.12 15.62
N TYR A 181 7.64 3.41 14.48
CA TYR A 181 8.69 2.47 14.08
C TYR A 181 9.96 3.16 13.59
N THR A 182 9.81 4.22 12.81
CA THR A 182 10.96 4.94 12.23
C THR A 182 11.74 5.76 13.25
N THR A 183 11.10 6.24 14.33
CA THR A 183 11.74 7.01 15.39
C THR A 183 12.35 6.14 16.49
N GLY A 184 12.16 4.81 16.44
CA GLY A 184 12.65 3.90 17.46
C GLY A 184 11.90 3.97 18.80
N GLU A 185 10.75 4.66 18.83
CA GLU A 185 9.85 4.69 20.00
C GLU A 185 9.28 3.31 20.35
N VAL A 186 9.29 2.39 19.38
CA VAL A 186 8.81 1.03 19.50
C VAL A 186 10.01 0.07 19.56
N ARG A 187 10.09 -0.75 20.62
CA ARG A 187 11.24 -1.64 20.84
C ARG A 187 11.24 -2.81 19.84
N PRO A 188 12.42 -3.25 19.34
CA PRO A 188 12.52 -4.34 18.37
C PRO A 188 11.92 -5.67 18.85
N GLU A 189 12.00 -5.96 20.14
CA GLU A 189 11.45 -7.18 20.76
C GLU A 189 9.92 -7.25 20.77
N GLU A 190 9.24 -6.14 20.45
CA GLU A 190 7.78 -6.11 20.42
C GLU A 190 7.22 -6.43 19.03
N HIS A 191 8.02 -6.62 17.96
CA HIS A 191 7.53 -6.65 16.57
C HIS A 191 8.41 -7.39 15.53
N LEU A 192 7.79 -7.89 14.45
CA LEU A 192 8.42 -8.81 13.47
C LEU A 192 9.34 -8.17 12.41
N LEU A 193 9.36 -6.84 12.32
CA LEU A 193 10.08 -6.11 11.27
C LEU A 193 11.60 -6.37 11.30
N GLY A 194 12.17 -6.73 12.46
CA GLY A 194 13.58 -7.09 12.61
C GLY A 194 14.01 -8.37 11.86
N SER A 195 13.07 -9.24 11.47
CA SER A 195 13.38 -10.48 10.72
C SER A 195 13.04 -10.41 9.22
N ALA A 196 12.28 -9.40 8.79
CA ALA A 196 11.74 -9.30 7.43
C ALA A 196 12.45 -8.25 6.55
N ILE A 197 13.23 -7.33 7.14
CA ILE A 197 13.82 -6.19 6.42
C ILE A 197 15.32 -6.36 6.14
N LEU A 198 16.03 -7.29 6.81
CA LEU A 198 17.48 -7.49 6.64
C LEU A 198 17.88 -8.31 5.39
N THR A 199 17.10 -8.29 4.32
CA THR A 199 17.48 -8.95 3.04
C THR A 199 16.96 -8.20 1.80
N LEU A 200 16.85 -6.87 1.88
CA LEU A 200 16.73 -5.94 0.74
C LEU A 200 18.02 -5.10 0.61
#